data_AF-A0A1B6FIK8-F1
#
_entry.id   AF-A0A1B6FIK8-F1
#
_cell.length_a   1.000
_cell.length_b   1.000
_cell.length_c   1.000
_cell.angle_alpha   90.00
_cell.angle_beta   90.00
_cell.angle_gamma   90.00
#
_symmetry.space_group_name_H-M   'P 1'
#
loop_
_entity.id
_entity.type
_entity.pdbx_description
1 polymer ?
#
loop_
_entity_poly.entity_id
_entity_poly.type
_entity_poly.pdbx_seq_one_letter_code
_entity_poly.pdbx_strand_id
1 'polypeptide(L)'
;SMGVFCSFIHEQSRLDRDCYIAVTDKGAKDAHANRHFTTVPTDMKFPYDVNSVMQYRLSDAFVSLQGEKIGPIGEDPSWQDWRKINYLYCGGKHICQDHRELCLRHKDVLRKCIRDGRMREPSDQNDLRYIFGEVNW
;
A
#
# COMPACT_ATOMS: atom_id res chain seq x y z
N SER A 1 19.06 -1.94 18.97
CA SER A 1 19.35 -2.85 17.84
C SER A 1 18.02 -3.29 17.24
N MET A 2 17.59 -2.60 16.17
CA MET A 2 16.28 -2.76 15.54
C MET A 2 16.32 -3.94 14.56
N GLY A 3 16.20 -5.16 15.08
CA GLY A 3 16.15 -6.37 14.28
C GLY A 3 14.76 -6.62 13.71
N VAL A 4 14.69 -6.79 12.38
CA VAL A 4 13.56 -7.37 11.61
C VAL A 4 12.36 -6.45 11.32
N PHE A 5 12.61 -5.35 10.59
CA PHE A 5 11.63 -4.75 9.65
C PHE A 5 11.73 -5.36 8.23
N CYS A 6 12.46 -6.47 8.05
CA CYS A 6 12.79 -7.07 6.75
C CYS A 6 11.59 -7.58 5.92
N SER A 7 10.36 -7.54 6.45
CA SER A 7 9.14 -7.90 5.71
C SER A 7 8.22 -6.71 5.40
N PHE A 8 8.59 -5.49 5.82
CA PHE A 8 7.86 -4.27 5.48
C PHE A 8 8.61 -3.54 4.37
N ILE A 9 8.12 -3.75 3.16
CA ILE A 9 8.45 -2.91 2.01
C ILE A 9 7.85 -1.52 2.26
N HIS A 10 8.54 -0.48 1.78
CA HIS A 10 8.01 0.88 1.81
C HIS A 10 6.64 0.96 1.12
N GLU A 11 5.69 1.67 1.72
CA GLU A 11 4.32 1.68 1.21
C GLU A 11 4.26 2.25 -0.22
N GLN A 12 5.07 3.27 -0.53
CA GLN A 12 5.23 3.82 -1.89
C GLN A 12 5.96 2.89 -2.89
N SER A 13 6.39 1.71 -2.48
CA SER A 13 7.02 0.72 -3.36
C SER A 13 6.07 -0.44 -3.69
N ARG A 14 4.84 -0.43 -3.16
CA ARG A 14 3.84 -1.46 -3.46
C ARG A 14 3.42 -1.46 -4.93
N LEU A 15 3.06 -2.65 -5.42
CA LEU A 15 2.54 -2.85 -6.78
C LEU A 15 1.29 -2.03 -7.09
N ASP A 16 0.47 -1.74 -6.09
CA ASP A 16 -0.78 -0.98 -6.22
C ASP A 16 -0.63 0.51 -5.89
N ARG A 17 0.59 1.03 -5.65
CA ARG A 17 0.77 2.43 -5.22
C ARG A 17 0.15 3.43 -6.20
N ASP A 18 0.25 3.18 -7.51
CA ASP A 18 -0.17 4.12 -8.56
C ASP A 18 -1.71 4.21 -8.64
N CYS A 19 -2.41 3.37 -7.85
CA CYS A 19 -3.83 3.43 -7.60
C CYS A 19 -4.20 4.46 -6.50
N TYR A 20 -3.26 4.81 -5.62
CA TYR A 20 -3.46 5.66 -4.43
C TYR A 20 -2.69 6.98 -4.50
N ILE A 21 -1.49 6.96 -5.06
CA ILE A 21 -0.62 8.13 -5.15
C ILE A 21 -0.17 8.32 -6.60
N ALA A 22 0.02 9.58 -7.00
CA ALA A 22 0.76 9.91 -8.21
C ALA A 22 2.08 10.58 -7.86
N VAL A 23 3.13 10.25 -8.61
CA VAL A 23 4.46 10.87 -8.47
C VAL A 23 4.43 12.23 -9.16
N THR A 24 4.85 13.29 -8.46
CA THR A 24 4.98 14.62 -9.05
C THR A 24 6.24 14.73 -9.89
N ASP A 25 6.36 15.77 -10.72
CA ASP A 25 7.60 16.05 -11.48
C ASP A 25 8.83 16.18 -10.57
N LYS A 26 8.64 16.72 -9.36
CA LYS A 26 9.71 16.82 -8.36
C LYS A 26 10.08 15.44 -7.82
N GLY A 27 9.07 14.64 -7.46
CA GLY A 27 9.25 13.25 -7.05
C GLY A 27 9.96 12.42 -8.11
N ALA A 28 9.63 12.59 -9.38
CA ALA A 28 10.27 11.88 -10.50
C ALA A 28 11.75 12.24 -10.67
N LYS A 29 12.12 13.52 -10.47
CA LYS A 29 13.53 13.95 -10.48
C LYS A 29 14.30 13.36 -9.31
N ASP A 30 13.72 13.38 -8.11
CA ASP A 30 14.31 12.79 -6.91
C ASP A 30 14.40 11.25 -7.04
N ALA A 31 13.45 10.64 -7.75
CA ALA A 31 13.43 9.21 -8.06
C ALA A 31 14.63 8.77 -8.88
N HIS A 32 14.87 9.50 -9.95
CA HIS A 32 15.96 9.25 -10.87
C HIS A 32 17.32 9.42 -10.16
N ALA A 33 17.43 10.42 -9.28
CA ALA A 33 18.66 10.67 -8.53
C ALA A 33 18.96 9.58 -7.48
N ASN A 34 17.93 9.04 -6.81
CA ASN A 34 18.13 8.26 -5.59
C ASN A 34 17.54 6.82 -5.61
N ARG A 35 16.99 6.37 -6.75
CA ARG A 35 16.35 5.03 -6.91
C ARG A 35 15.19 4.75 -5.93
N HIS A 36 14.54 5.79 -5.41
CA HIS A 36 13.57 5.69 -4.32
C HIS A 36 12.17 5.15 -4.71
N PHE A 37 11.94 4.79 -5.97
CA PHE A 37 10.59 4.55 -6.51
C PHE A 37 10.49 3.24 -7.30
N THR A 38 11.32 2.26 -6.97
CA THR A 38 11.16 0.91 -7.51
C THR A 38 9.90 0.28 -6.94
N THR A 39 9.11 -0.28 -7.83
CA THR A 39 7.98 -1.13 -7.46
C THR A 39 8.52 -2.52 -7.14
N VAL A 40 8.11 -3.10 -6.03
CA VAL A 40 8.52 -4.46 -5.64
C VAL A 40 7.28 -5.33 -5.44
N PRO A 41 7.35 -6.65 -5.74
CA PRO A 41 6.23 -7.55 -5.49
C PRO A 41 5.82 -7.55 -4.01
N THR A 42 4.63 -7.03 -3.71
CA THR A 42 4.09 -6.88 -2.35
C THR A 42 2.72 -7.53 -2.22
N ASP A 43 2.43 -8.13 -1.07
CA ASP A 43 1.07 -8.57 -0.74
C ASP A 43 0.12 -7.36 -0.70
N MET A 44 -0.93 -7.39 -1.54
CA MET A 44 -1.96 -6.35 -1.67
C MET A 44 -3.26 -6.69 -0.93
N LYS A 45 -3.26 -7.74 -0.09
CA LYS A 45 -4.44 -8.14 0.71
C LYS A 45 -4.77 -7.14 1.83
N PHE A 46 -3.79 -6.35 2.25
CA PHE A 46 -4.02 -5.23 3.15
C PHE A 46 -4.36 -3.97 2.35
N PRO A 47 -5.37 -3.19 2.77
CA PRO A 47 -5.61 -1.88 2.20
C PRO A 47 -4.35 -1.02 2.20
N TYR A 48 -4.15 -0.24 1.14
CA TYR A 48 -3.04 0.71 1.06
C TYR A 48 -3.20 1.78 2.16
N ASP A 49 -2.10 2.10 2.84
CA ASP A 49 -2.10 3.07 3.94
C ASP A 49 -1.18 4.26 3.65
N VAL A 50 -1.75 5.33 3.12
CA VAL A 50 -1.03 6.59 2.83
C VAL A 50 -0.43 7.26 4.08
N ASN A 51 -0.83 6.82 5.28
CA ASN A 51 -0.32 7.32 6.56
C ASN A 51 0.54 6.29 7.31
N SER A 52 0.92 5.17 6.67
CA SER A 52 1.85 4.21 7.26
C SER A 52 3.19 4.86 7.60
N VAL A 53 3.81 4.45 8.70
CA VAL A 53 5.20 4.86 9.04
C VAL A 53 6.20 4.45 7.95
N MET A 54 5.83 3.48 7.11
CA MET A 54 6.61 3.00 5.98
C MET A 54 6.45 3.85 4.71
N GLN A 55 5.52 4.83 4.70
CA GLN A 55 5.33 5.79 3.61
C GLN A 55 6.36 6.93 3.71
N TYR A 56 7.10 7.20 2.64
CA TYR A 56 8.05 8.31 2.62
C TYR A 56 7.40 9.68 2.85
N ARG A 57 8.05 10.47 3.71
CA ARG A 57 7.72 11.87 4.04
C ARG A 57 8.22 12.85 2.97
N LEU A 58 8.06 12.52 1.70
CA LEU A 58 8.35 13.44 0.61
C LEU A 58 7.04 14.11 0.21
N SER A 59 6.63 15.11 0.99
CA SER A 59 5.31 15.76 0.88
C SER A 59 5.06 16.41 -0.48
N ASP A 60 6.11 16.68 -1.24
CA ASP A 60 6.06 17.23 -2.59
C ASP A 60 6.38 16.20 -3.69
N ALA A 61 6.78 14.98 -3.35
CA ALA A 61 7.03 13.91 -4.33
C ALA A 61 5.77 13.15 -4.73
N PHE A 62 4.72 13.20 -3.90
CA PHE A 62 3.49 12.44 -4.11
C PHE A 62 2.24 13.31 -3.92
N VAL A 63 1.20 13.01 -4.69
CA VAL A 63 -0.16 13.53 -4.50
C VAL A 63 -1.13 12.38 -4.30
N SER A 64 -2.07 12.50 -3.35
CA SER A 64 -3.10 11.48 -3.13
C SER A 64 -4.15 11.58 -4.23
N LEU A 65 -4.55 10.44 -4.77
CA LEU A 65 -5.62 10.33 -5.75
C LEU A 65 -7.01 10.30 -5.09
N GLN A 66 -7.05 10.19 -3.77
CA GLN A 66 -8.25 10.18 -2.93
C GLN A 66 -8.40 11.47 -2.10
N GLY A 67 -7.44 12.41 -2.20
CA GLY A 67 -7.46 13.69 -1.51
C GLY A 67 -6.93 13.67 -0.06
N GLU A 68 -6.32 12.56 0.36
CA GLU A 68 -5.76 12.40 1.71
C GLU A 68 -4.40 13.08 1.84
N LYS A 69 -4.04 13.48 3.06
CA LYS A 69 -2.68 13.94 3.35
C LYS A 69 -1.74 12.73 3.36
N ILE A 70 -0.70 12.76 2.53
CA ILE A 70 0.29 11.69 2.44
C ILE A 70 1.34 11.82 3.54
N GLY A 71 1.71 10.67 4.10
CA GLY A 71 2.78 10.50 5.07
C GLY A 71 2.25 10.26 6.49
N PRO A 72 3.12 9.81 7.41
CA PRO A 72 2.71 9.46 8.76
C PRO A 72 2.16 10.67 9.52
N ILE A 73 1.11 10.45 10.29
CA ILE A 73 0.52 11.45 11.18
C ILE A 73 1.15 11.28 12.56
N GLY A 74 2.04 12.20 12.93
CA GLY A 74 2.80 12.13 14.19
C GLY A 74 4.06 11.27 14.06
N GLU A 75 4.52 10.72 15.19
CA GLU A 75 5.71 9.86 15.28
C GLU A 75 5.37 8.37 15.40
N ASP A 76 4.11 8.05 15.72
CA ASP A 76 3.67 6.68 15.95
C ASP A 76 3.30 5.95 14.64
N PRO A 77 3.44 4.61 14.59
CA PRO A 77 2.89 3.80 13.51
C PRO A 77 1.38 3.98 13.38
N SER A 78 0.87 3.86 12.16
CA SER A 78 -0.57 3.92 11.93
C SER A 78 -1.28 2.75 12.62
N TRP A 79 -2.59 2.87 12.79
CA TRP A 79 -3.39 1.76 13.30
C TRP A 79 -3.33 0.53 12.36
N GLN A 80 -3.16 0.73 11.05
CA GLN A 80 -3.01 -0.36 10.07
C GLN A 80 -1.62 -1.01 10.17
N ASP A 81 -0.57 -0.24 10.46
CA ASP A 81 0.78 -0.78 10.73
C ASP A 81 0.71 -1.75 11.92
N TRP A 82 0.11 -1.32 13.03
CA TRP A 82 -0.09 -2.19 14.20
C TRP A 82 -0.95 -3.41 13.88
N ARG A 83 -2.01 -3.24 13.08
CA ARG A 83 -2.87 -4.36 12.67
C ARG A 83 -2.11 -5.38 11.82
N LYS A 84 -1.25 -4.91 10.91
CA LYS A 84 -0.41 -5.76 10.05
C LYS A 84 0.65 -6.49 10.85
N ILE A 85 1.31 -5.83 11.80
CA ILE A 85 2.27 -6.46 12.73
C ILE A 85 1.58 -7.56 13.56
N ASN A 86 0.46 -7.24 14.18
CA ASN A 86 -0.28 -8.20 15.01
C ASN A 86 -0.76 -9.42 14.21
N TYR A 87 -1.22 -9.22 12.98
CA TYR A 87 -1.61 -10.31 12.09
C TYR A 87 -0.41 -11.21 11.73
N LEU A 88 0.71 -10.62 11.31
CA LEU A 88 1.88 -11.35 10.82
C LEU A 88 2.63 -12.11 11.93
N TYR A 89 2.72 -11.54 13.12
CA TYR A 89 3.64 -12.02 14.16
C TYR A 89 2.97 -12.41 15.48
N CYS A 90 1.70 -12.07 15.70
CA CYS A 90 1.02 -12.27 16.98
C CYS A 90 -0.27 -13.09 16.87
N GLY A 91 -0.55 -13.71 15.71
CA GLY A 91 -1.79 -14.46 15.48
C GLY A 91 -3.05 -13.59 15.51
N GLY A 92 -2.89 -12.28 15.29
CA GLY A 92 -3.98 -11.32 15.25
C GLY A 92 -4.91 -11.56 14.05
N LYS A 93 -6.12 -11.01 14.15
CA LYS A 93 -7.10 -11.04 13.07
C LYS A 93 -6.67 -10.17 11.90
N HIS A 94 -6.99 -10.60 10.67
CA HIS A 94 -6.77 -9.77 9.49
C HIS A 94 -7.68 -8.53 9.54
N ILE A 95 -7.22 -7.40 9.02
CA ILE A 95 -7.98 -6.13 9.00
C ILE A 95 -9.37 -6.29 8.36
N CYS A 96 -9.49 -7.14 7.33
CA CYS A 96 -10.75 -7.35 6.63
C CYS A 96 -11.79 -8.17 7.41
N GLN A 97 -11.43 -8.78 8.55
CA GLN A 97 -12.36 -9.53 9.39
C GLN A 97 -13.29 -8.60 10.18
N ASP A 98 -12.83 -7.41 10.54
CA ASP A 98 -13.61 -6.42 11.30
C ASP A 98 -13.73 -5.05 10.62
N HIS A 99 -12.95 -4.79 9.56
CA HIS A 99 -13.04 -3.56 8.76
C HIS A 99 -13.37 -3.88 7.30
N ARG A 100 -14.49 -4.60 7.09
CA ARG A 100 -14.91 -5.10 5.77
C ARG A 100 -15.08 -3.97 4.74
N GLU A 101 -15.67 -2.85 5.13
CA GLU A 101 -15.88 -1.71 4.23
C GLU A 101 -14.58 -1.09 3.71
N LEU A 102 -13.56 -1.00 4.56
CA LEU A 102 -12.23 -0.55 4.15
C LEU A 102 -11.64 -1.46 3.07
N CYS A 103 -11.75 -2.78 3.26
CA CYS A 103 -11.26 -3.76 2.30
C CYS A 103 -12.10 -3.80 1.01
N LEU A 104 -13.41 -3.58 1.07
CA LEU A 104 -14.23 -3.45 -0.13
C LEU A 104 -13.84 -2.21 -0.94
N ARG A 105 -13.65 -1.05 -0.28
CA ARG A 105 -13.16 0.17 -0.93
C ARG A 105 -11.80 -0.05 -1.59
N HIS A 106 -10.86 -0.71 -0.91
CA HIS A 106 -9.56 -1.09 -1.48
C HIS A 106 -9.73 -1.90 -2.77
N LYS A 107 -10.57 -2.94 -2.75
CA LYS A 107 -10.83 -3.76 -3.95
C LYS A 107 -11.44 -2.94 -5.08
N ASP A 108 -12.32 -1.99 -4.78
CA ASP A 108 -12.94 -1.13 -5.79
C ASP A 108 -11.94 -0.14 -6.39
N VAL A 109 -11.02 0.39 -5.58
CA VAL A 109 -9.88 1.21 -6.06
C VAL A 109 -9.00 0.40 -6.99
N LEU A 110 -8.60 -0.83 -6.61
CA LEU A 110 -7.79 -1.71 -7.46
C LEU A 110 -8.48 -2.02 -8.79
N ARG A 111 -9.78 -2.37 -8.76
CA ARG A 111 -10.56 -2.62 -9.99
C ARG A 111 -10.62 -1.39 -10.88
N LYS A 112 -10.83 -0.20 -10.31
CA LYS A 112 -10.82 1.05 -11.08
C LYS A 112 -9.44 1.30 -11.68
N CYS A 113 -8.38 1.13 -10.89
CA CYS A 113 -7.01 1.33 -11.31
C CYS A 113 -6.60 0.44 -12.49
N ILE A 114 -7.03 -0.82 -12.48
CA ILE A 114 -6.86 -1.77 -13.59
C ILE A 114 -7.63 -1.30 -14.83
N ARG A 115 -8.91 -0.94 -14.68
CA ARG A 115 -9.72 -0.40 -15.80
C ARG A 115 -9.12 0.87 -16.42
N ASP A 116 -8.49 1.70 -15.59
CA ASP A 116 -7.82 2.94 -16.03
C ASP A 116 -6.43 2.67 -16.65
N GLY A 117 -5.96 1.42 -16.70
CA GLY A 117 -4.64 1.06 -17.24
C GLY A 117 -3.44 1.45 -16.36
N ARG A 118 -3.67 1.82 -15.09
CA ARG A 118 -2.61 2.20 -14.13
C ARG A 118 -2.00 1.02 -13.39
N MET A 119 -2.69 -0.12 -13.42
CA MET A 119 -2.22 -1.39 -12.86
C MET A 119 -2.51 -2.49 -13.88
N ARG A 120 -1.62 -3.48 -13.98
CA ARG A 120 -1.80 -4.61 -14.89
C ARG A 120 -3.03 -5.43 -14.52
N GLU A 121 -3.67 -6.03 -15.53
CA GLU A 121 -4.71 -7.02 -15.31
C GLU A 121 -4.14 -8.30 -14.66
N PRO A 122 -4.94 -9.02 -13.85
CA PRO A 122 -4.55 -10.34 -13.37
C PRO A 122 -4.36 -11.31 -14.53
N SER A 123 -3.27 -12.08 -14.55
CA SER A 123 -3.00 -13.04 -15.64
C SER A 123 -3.77 -14.35 -15.49
N ASP A 124 -4.09 -14.74 -14.26
CA ASP A 124 -4.75 -16.00 -13.91
C ASP A 124 -5.45 -15.91 -12.54
N GLN A 125 -6.05 -17.02 -12.11
CA GLN A 125 -6.78 -17.08 -10.84
C GLN A 125 -5.88 -16.96 -9.60
N ASN A 126 -4.63 -17.45 -9.65
CA ASN A 126 -3.69 -17.31 -8.53
C ASN A 126 -3.28 -15.84 -8.37
N ASP A 127 -3.09 -15.15 -9.49
CA ASP A 127 -2.76 -13.74 -9.52
C ASP A 127 -3.95 -12.86 -9.08
N LEU A 128 -5.17 -13.23 -9.47
CA LEU A 128 -6.40 -12.60 -8.95
C LEU A 128 -6.48 -12.74 -7.42
N ARG A 129 -6.17 -13.92 -6.88
CA ARG A 129 -6.12 -14.18 -5.43
C ARG A 129 -5.03 -13.38 -4.73
N TYR A 130 -3.88 -13.21 -5.38
CA TYR A 130 -2.78 -12.41 -4.87
C TYR A 130 -3.15 -10.92 -4.80
N ILE A 131 -3.78 -10.38 -5.85
CA ILE A 131 -4.16 -8.97 -5.96
C ILE A 131 -5.32 -8.61 -5.04
N PHE A 132 -6.41 -9.39 -5.10
CA PHE A 132 -7.66 -9.01 -4.43
C PHE A 132 -7.89 -9.70 -3.10
N GLY A 133 -7.16 -10.77 -2.79
CA GLY A 133 -7.48 -11.68 -1.67
C GLY A 133 -8.85 -12.32 -1.85
N GLU A 134 -8.93 -13.59 -2.27
CA GLU A 134 -10.23 -14.26 -2.30
C GLU A 134 -10.85 -14.34 -0.90
N VAL A 135 -12.16 -14.13 -0.91
CA VAL A 135 -13.10 -14.02 0.21
C VAL A 135 -13.13 -15.29 1.05
N ASN A 136 -12.34 -15.33 2.13
CA ASN A 136 -12.60 -16.13 3.33
C ASN A 136 -11.85 -15.43 4.47
N TRP A 137 -12.42 -14.33 4.95
CA TRP A 137 -11.95 -13.66 6.17
C TRP A 137 -12.90 -14.00 7.31
#